data_AF-A0A5C8PLE7-F1
#
_entry.id   AF-A0A5C8PLE7-F1
#
_cell.length_a   1.000
_cell.length_b   1.000
_cell.length_c   1.000
_cell.angle_alpha   90.00
_cell.angle_beta   90.00
_cell.angle_gamma   90.00
#
_symmetry.space_group_name_H-M   'P 1'
#
loop_
_entity.id
_entity.type
_entity.pdbx_description
1 polymer ?
#
loop_
_entity_poly.entity_id
_entity_poly.type
_entity_poly.pdbx_seq_one_letter_code
_entity_poly.pdbx_strand_id
1 'polypeptide(L)'
;MLFTRFVPALAGLVLGVGALTSAFAAPPQLGGSRSVEPTVLVAQANDLADAIARNEGDWRNRVRSYLQAAYPDRVATTDRAIQLLKSVNSKCLASRTCPPNVLNEIALISKGSVCAAYIIDSVCVRRFTVPRGAQAFDFGPSGQPVYPGMRAVSPGDPRITGSSLTGVRYNDAYPASGDSIIGVTGFKTPMPEGKYRVVLVSGKRPLAQAVSTPFGRTIQANGRSIEVMVAGPDRWLPRGALANGSPEQVFAPNNVLPGSAAAIVFDIDHRGGDLLLQFPQSAEVGALMIEPAGQPSGFVLDSTAQSMGPVSNSGCLEQESRIDRALAELPQDQPPGVRNCPGGLCQPPPPPCQGACQPLSRS
;
A
#
# COMPACT_ATOMS: atom_id res chain seq x y z
N MET A 1 -31.93 -57.13 -70.13
CA MET A 1 -33.13 -56.41 -69.65
C MET A 1 -32.66 -55.24 -68.79
N LEU A 2 -33.09 -54.02 -69.17
CA LEU A 2 -33.19 -52.74 -68.43
C LEU A 2 -32.02 -52.31 -67.49
N PHE A 3 -31.30 -51.22 -67.81
CA PHE A 3 -31.53 -49.81 -67.39
C PHE A 3 -31.66 -49.67 -65.85
N THR A 4 -30.84 -48.91 -65.12
CA THR A 4 -30.72 -47.43 -65.16
C THR A 4 -29.48 -46.88 -64.42
N ARG A 5 -29.11 -45.66 -64.84
CA ARG A 5 -28.07 -44.73 -64.34
C ARG A 5 -28.39 -44.16 -62.94
N PHE A 6 -27.38 -43.75 -62.16
CA PHE A 6 -27.39 -42.49 -61.40
C PHE A 6 -25.97 -41.96 -61.10
N VAL A 7 -25.90 -40.63 -61.05
CA VAL A 7 -24.78 -39.67 -61.10
C VAL A 7 -24.15 -39.43 -59.70
N PRO A 8 -22.86 -39.00 -59.58
CA PRO A 8 -22.24 -38.70 -58.30
C PRO A 8 -22.65 -37.32 -57.77
N ALA A 9 -22.96 -37.22 -56.48
CA ALA A 9 -23.11 -35.96 -55.77
C ALA A 9 -21.79 -35.59 -55.06
N LEU A 10 -21.15 -34.52 -55.54
CA LEU A 10 -20.09 -33.78 -54.88
C LEU A 10 -20.65 -33.12 -53.61
N ALA A 11 -20.25 -33.62 -52.43
CA ALA A 11 -20.42 -32.91 -51.17
C ALA A 11 -19.14 -32.12 -50.88
N GLY A 12 -19.15 -30.84 -51.22
CA GLY A 12 -18.13 -29.88 -50.80
C GLY A 12 -18.27 -29.59 -49.31
N LEU A 13 -17.30 -30.04 -48.52
CA LEU A 13 -17.21 -29.73 -47.10
C LEU A 13 -16.44 -28.42 -46.94
N VAL A 14 -17.17 -27.33 -46.77
CA VAL A 14 -16.60 -26.01 -46.42
C VAL A 14 -16.14 -26.08 -44.96
N LEU A 15 -14.84 -26.24 -44.76
CA LEU A 15 -14.20 -26.05 -43.45
C LEU A 15 -14.20 -24.55 -43.14
N GLY A 16 -15.24 -24.11 -42.41
CA GLY A 16 -15.27 -22.78 -41.80
C GLY A 16 -14.21 -22.69 -40.71
N VAL A 17 -13.10 -22.00 -41.01
CA VAL A 17 -12.12 -21.57 -40.01
C VAL A 17 -12.77 -20.49 -39.17
N GLY A 18 -13.41 -20.89 -38.07
CA GLY A 18 -13.84 -19.96 -37.02
C GLY A 18 -12.61 -19.38 -36.34
N ALA A 19 -12.22 -18.17 -36.74
CA ALA A 19 -11.25 -17.38 -36.01
C ALA A 19 -11.83 -17.06 -34.63
N LEU A 20 -11.47 -17.86 -33.63
CA LEU A 20 -11.66 -17.51 -32.23
C LEU A 20 -10.72 -16.34 -31.92
N THR A 21 -11.18 -15.12 -32.20
CA THR A 21 -10.57 -13.93 -31.65
C THR A 21 -10.81 -13.96 -30.15
N SER A 22 -9.81 -14.36 -29.38
CA SER A 22 -9.76 -14.13 -27.94
C SER A 22 -9.90 -12.62 -27.73
N ALA A 23 -11.10 -12.19 -27.36
CA ALA A 23 -11.34 -10.85 -26.87
C ALA A 23 -10.56 -10.72 -25.57
N PHE A 24 -9.32 -10.22 -25.67
CA PHE A 24 -8.61 -9.67 -24.53
C PHE A 24 -9.45 -8.49 -24.06
N ALA A 25 -10.25 -8.72 -23.02
CA ALA A 25 -10.89 -7.63 -22.30
C ALA A 25 -9.78 -6.68 -21.88
N ALA A 26 -9.82 -5.45 -22.40
CA ALA A 26 -8.94 -4.40 -21.92
C ALA A 26 -9.10 -4.33 -20.39
N PRO A 27 -8.00 -4.25 -19.63
CA PRO A 27 -8.10 -4.12 -18.18
C PRO A 27 -8.97 -2.89 -17.86
N PRO A 28 -9.77 -2.94 -16.78
CA PRO A 28 -10.56 -1.78 -16.35
C PRO A 28 -9.62 -0.59 -16.25
N GLN A 29 -9.88 0.44 -17.06
CA GLN A 29 -9.15 1.69 -16.93
C GLN A 29 -9.51 2.25 -15.56
N LEU A 30 -8.54 2.27 -14.64
CA LEU A 30 -8.62 3.11 -13.46
C LEU A 30 -8.82 4.53 -13.99
N GLY A 31 -10.05 5.02 -13.89
CA GLY A 31 -10.41 6.34 -14.38
C GLY A 31 -9.42 7.35 -13.81
N GLY A 32 -8.79 8.13 -14.69
CA GLY A 32 -7.88 9.21 -14.30
C GLY A 32 -8.53 10.04 -13.20
N SER A 33 -7.72 10.48 -12.25
CA SER A 33 -8.08 11.25 -11.06
C SER A 33 -9.05 12.39 -11.42
N ARG A 34 -10.35 12.12 -11.39
CA ARG A 34 -11.36 13.18 -11.42
C ARG A 34 -11.23 13.84 -10.06
N SER A 35 -10.63 15.03 -10.07
CA SER A 35 -10.67 15.95 -8.94
C SER A 35 -12.13 16.03 -8.48
N VAL A 36 -12.42 15.49 -7.30
CA VAL A 36 -13.76 15.60 -6.71
C VAL A 36 -14.03 17.08 -6.50
N GLU A 37 -15.21 17.56 -6.92
CA GLU A 37 -15.55 18.96 -6.74
C GLU A 37 -15.38 19.38 -5.27
N PRO A 38 -14.71 20.51 -4.99
CA PRO A 38 -14.39 20.93 -3.62
C PRO A 38 -15.60 20.91 -2.67
N THR A 39 -16.78 21.23 -3.17
CA THR A 39 -18.03 21.26 -2.41
C THR A 39 -18.44 19.88 -1.86
N VAL A 40 -18.28 18.83 -2.67
CA VAL A 40 -18.61 17.45 -2.25
C VAL A 40 -17.64 16.97 -1.17
N LEU A 41 -16.37 17.34 -1.29
CA LEU A 41 -15.36 17.00 -0.31
C LEU A 41 -15.64 17.64 1.05
N VAL A 42 -16.01 18.93 1.06
CA VAL A 42 -16.37 19.68 2.28
C VAL A 42 -17.58 19.05 2.97
N ALA A 43 -18.61 18.67 2.21
CA ALA A 43 -19.81 18.02 2.77
C ALA A 43 -19.46 16.69 3.46
N GLN A 44 -18.72 15.81 2.78
CA GLN A 44 -18.26 14.53 3.35
C GLN A 44 -17.41 14.72 4.61
N ALA A 45 -16.51 15.71 4.61
CA ALA A 45 -15.68 16.04 5.76
C ALA A 45 -16.52 16.55 6.95
N ASN A 46 -17.54 17.36 6.69
CA ASN A 46 -18.46 17.89 7.71
C ASN A 46 -19.31 16.77 8.33
N ASP A 47 -19.87 15.87 7.51
CA ASP A 47 -20.66 14.74 8.00
C ASP A 47 -19.82 13.83 8.92
N LEU A 48 -18.57 13.59 8.53
CA LEU A 48 -17.63 12.82 9.33
C LEU A 48 -17.21 13.57 10.60
N ALA A 49 -16.99 14.88 10.52
CA ALA A 49 -16.70 15.72 11.69
C ALA A 49 -17.86 15.70 12.70
N ASP A 50 -19.11 15.69 12.23
CA ASP A 50 -20.29 15.58 13.08
C ASP A 50 -20.38 14.21 13.76
N ALA A 51 -20.08 13.12 13.04
CA ALA A 51 -20.00 11.78 13.64
C ALA A 51 -18.90 11.67 14.71
N ILE A 52 -17.74 12.31 14.46
CA ILE A 52 -16.63 12.38 15.41
C ILE A 52 -17.01 13.19 16.65
N ALA A 53 -17.67 14.34 16.48
CA ALA A 53 -18.12 15.19 17.58
C ALA A 53 -19.17 14.51 18.49
N ARG A 54 -19.93 13.56 17.93
CA ARG A 54 -20.84 12.67 18.67
C ARG A 54 -20.15 11.44 19.26
N ASN A 55 -18.85 11.26 19.03
CA ASN A 55 -18.07 10.09 19.43
C ASN A 55 -18.69 8.76 18.95
N GLU A 56 -19.15 8.70 17.70
CA GLU A 56 -19.64 7.45 17.10
C GLU A 56 -18.49 6.43 17.04
N GLY A 57 -18.69 5.22 17.60
CA GLY A 57 -17.62 4.26 17.91
C GLY A 57 -16.78 3.75 16.73
N ASP A 58 -17.19 3.97 15.49
CA ASP A 58 -16.52 3.53 14.26
C ASP A 58 -15.82 4.66 13.50
N TRP A 59 -15.75 5.89 14.04
CA TRP A 59 -15.27 7.05 13.30
C TRP A 59 -13.88 6.88 12.68
N ARG A 60 -12.96 6.15 13.34
CA ARG A 60 -11.61 5.87 12.81
C ARG A 60 -11.64 5.08 11.50
N ASN A 61 -12.56 4.12 11.38
CA ASN A 61 -12.74 3.37 10.13
C ASN A 61 -13.36 4.25 9.05
N ARG A 62 -14.29 5.14 9.42
CA ARG A 62 -14.85 6.12 8.48
C ARG A 62 -13.80 7.12 7.98
N VAL A 63 -12.88 7.57 8.85
CA VAL A 63 -11.72 8.38 8.44
C VAL A 63 -10.87 7.64 7.42
N ARG A 64 -10.52 6.38 7.68
CA ARG A 64 -9.77 5.56 6.71
C ARG A 64 -10.53 5.45 5.39
N SER A 65 -11.81 5.11 5.40
CA SER A 65 -12.63 5.01 4.19
C SER A 65 -12.70 6.34 3.42
N TYR A 66 -12.86 7.45 4.13
CA TYR A 66 -12.90 8.80 3.55
C TYR A 66 -11.57 9.18 2.88
N LEU A 67 -10.43 8.85 3.49
CA LEU A 67 -9.11 9.06 2.92
C LEU A 67 -8.88 8.13 1.71
N GLN A 68 -9.26 6.85 1.83
CA GLN A 68 -9.14 5.84 0.77
C GLN A 68 -10.01 6.13 -0.46
N ALA A 69 -11.01 7.00 -0.35
CA ALA A 69 -11.80 7.45 -1.50
C ALA A 69 -10.98 8.28 -2.50
N ALA A 70 -9.83 8.82 -2.09
CA ALA A 70 -8.87 9.47 -3.00
C ALA A 70 -7.86 8.51 -3.61
N TYR A 71 -7.86 7.22 -3.26
CA TYR A 71 -6.91 6.26 -3.80
C TYR A 71 -6.94 6.22 -5.34
N PRO A 72 -5.78 6.17 -6.01
CA PRO A 72 -4.40 6.13 -5.47
C PRO A 72 -3.70 7.49 -5.36
N ASP A 73 -4.43 8.60 -5.40
CA ASP A 73 -3.87 9.95 -5.41
C ASP A 73 -3.48 10.43 -4.01
N ARG A 74 -2.17 10.46 -3.73
CA ARG A 74 -1.60 10.91 -2.45
C ARG A 74 -1.89 12.38 -2.18
N VAL A 75 -1.82 13.24 -3.20
CA VAL A 75 -2.06 14.68 -3.05
C VAL A 75 -3.52 14.91 -2.67
N ALA A 76 -4.44 14.27 -3.39
CA ALA A 76 -5.85 14.30 -3.05
C ALA A 76 -6.10 13.73 -1.65
N THR A 77 -5.45 12.63 -1.27
CA THR A 77 -5.55 12.06 0.09
C THR A 77 -5.10 13.07 1.17
N THR A 78 -4.01 13.80 0.93
CA THR A 78 -3.56 14.90 1.80
C THR A 78 -4.58 16.01 1.88
N ASP A 79 -5.15 16.44 0.75
CA ASP A 79 -6.16 17.50 0.73
C ASP A 79 -7.43 17.09 1.48
N ARG A 80 -7.86 15.83 1.32
CA ARG A 80 -8.94 15.23 2.12
C ARG A 80 -8.64 15.31 3.61
N ALA A 81 -7.43 14.92 4.02
CA ALA A 81 -7.00 14.94 5.42
C ALA A 81 -7.01 16.36 6.01
N ILE A 82 -6.45 17.34 5.29
CA ILE A 82 -6.43 18.74 5.69
C ILE A 82 -7.87 19.27 5.85
N GLN A 83 -8.74 18.96 4.89
CA GLN A 83 -10.14 19.38 4.95
C GLN A 83 -10.86 18.76 6.15
N LEU A 84 -10.61 17.48 6.45
CA LEU A 84 -11.18 16.81 7.62
C LEU A 84 -10.69 17.45 8.92
N LEU A 85 -9.38 17.69 9.05
CA LEU A 85 -8.79 18.34 10.23
C LEU A 85 -9.45 19.71 10.50
N LYS A 86 -9.62 20.53 9.47
CA LYS A 86 -10.32 21.83 9.57
C LYS A 86 -11.77 21.67 10.02
N SER A 87 -12.49 20.72 9.42
CA SER A 87 -13.91 20.46 9.72
C SER A 87 -14.11 19.97 11.16
N VAL A 88 -13.28 19.01 11.60
CA VAL A 88 -13.27 18.51 12.98
C VAL A 88 -12.95 19.63 13.96
N ASN A 89 -11.89 20.41 13.72
CA ASN A 89 -11.54 21.51 14.62
C ASN A 89 -12.68 22.52 14.79
N SER A 90 -13.30 22.94 13.69
CA SER A 90 -14.43 23.87 13.73
C SER A 90 -15.60 23.32 14.54
N LYS A 91 -15.92 22.04 14.40
CA LYS A 91 -17.03 21.39 15.13
C LYS A 91 -16.68 21.18 16.60
N CYS A 92 -15.46 20.76 16.90
CA CYS A 92 -14.99 20.51 18.27
C CYS A 92 -14.92 21.80 19.10
N LEU A 93 -14.45 22.90 18.51
CA LEU A 93 -14.45 24.21 19.18
C LEU A 93 -15.88 24.69 19.48
N ALA A 94 -16.83 24.44 18.57
CA ALA A 94 -18.22 24.82 18.75
C ALA A 94 -18.95 23.96 19.78
N SER A 95 -18.72 22.63 19.79
CA SER A 95 -19.48 21.70 20.64
C SER A 95 -18.83 21.42 22.00
N ARG A 96 -17.51 21.53 22.11
CA ARG A 96 -16.70 21.07 23.28
C ARG A 96 -16.92 19.61 23.66
N THR A 97 -17.41 18.78 22.74
CA THR A 97 -17.75 17.35 22.99
C THR A 97 -16.79 16.36 22.36
N CYS A 98 -15.77 16.83 21.64
CA CYS A 98 -14.90 15.92 20.90
C CYS A 98 -14.05 15.03 21.81
N PRO A 99 -13.72 13.81 21.34
CA PRO A 99 -12.77 12.96 22.03
C PRO A 99 -11.42 13.68 22.25
N PRO A 100 -10.75 13.43 23.38
CA PRO A 100 -9.43 13.99 23.62
C PRO A 100 -8.47 13.53 22.52
N ASN A 101 -7.55 14.41 22.10
CA ASN A 101 -6.52 14.14 21.09
C ASN A 101 -7.03 13.76 19.68
N VAL A 102 -8.32 13.96 19.37
CA VAL A 102 -8.89 13.52 18.10
C VAL A 102 -8.19 14.08 16.86
N LEU A 103 -7.73 15.32 16.89
CA LEU A 103 -6.99 15.94 15.77
C LEU A 103 -5.63 15.26 15.55
N ASN A 104 -4.91 14.94 16.63
CA ASN A 104 -3.64 14.22 16.55
C ASN A 104 -3.84 12.80 16.01
N GLU A 105 -4.93 12.13 16.42
CA GLU A 105 -5.27 10.81 15.88
C GLU A 105 -5.63 10.84 14.40
N ILE A 106 -6.44 11.82 13.96
CA ILE A 106 -6.76 12.01 12.54
C ILE A 106 -5.48 12.29 11.74
N ALA A 107 -4.60 13.16 12.25
CA ALA A 107 -3.33 13.45 11.59
C ALA A 107 -2.48 12.19 11.47
N LEU A 108 -2.36 11.38 12.52
CA LEU A 108 -1.63 10.11 12.48
C LEU A 108 -2.20 9.13 11.45
N ILE A 109 -3.53 8.93 11.42
CA ILE A 109 -4.20 8.06 10.43
C ILE A 109 -3.97 8.61 9.01
N SER A 110 -4.00 9.92 8.85
CA SER A 110 -3.81 10.59 7.56
C SER A 110 -2.40 10.42 7.04
N LYS A 111 -1.38 10.59 7.90
CA LYS A 111 0.03 10.33 7.58
C LYS A 111 0.26 8.89 7.14
N GLY A 112 -0.28 7.92 7.89
CA GLY A 112 -0.26 6.51 7.50
C GLY A 112 -0.85 6.28 6.11
N SER A 113 -2.01 6.89 5.84
CA SER A 113 -2.71 6.75 4.56
C SER A 113 -1.96 7.36 3.37
N VAL A 114 -1.35 8.54 3.53
CA VAL A 114 -0.59 9.20 2.44
C VAL A 114 0.77 8.55 2.21
N CYS A 115 1.30 7.80 3.18
CA CYS A 115 2.55 7.05 3.09
C CYS A 115 2.35 5.55 2.84
N ALA A 116 1.09 5.10 2.69
CA ALA A 116 0.79 3.70 2.45
C ALA A 116 1.42 3.22 1.13
N ALA A 117 1.92 2.00 1.14
CA ALA A 117 2.32 1.26 -0.04
C ALA A 117 1.08 0.78 -0.79
N TYR A 118 1.07 0.95 -2.12
CA TYR A 118 -0.01 0.53 -2.98
C TYR A 118 0.30 -0.81 -3.62
N ILE A 119 -0.72 -1.66 -3.70
CA ILE A 119 -0.60 -2.92 -4.42
C ILE A 119 -0.59 -2.62 -5.92
N ILE A 120 0.42 -3.16 -6.59
CA ILE A 120 0.66 -3.09 -8.02
C ILE A 120 0.43 -4.48 -8.60
N ASP A 121 -0.28 -4.53 -9.72
CA ASP A 121 -0.50 -5.73 -10.50
C ASP A 121 0.81 -6.12 -11.21
N SER A 122 1.61 -6.99 -10.59
CA SER A 122 2.88 -7.44 -11.14
C SER A 122 2.67 -8.53 -12.17
N VAL A 123 2.95 -8.22 -13.43
CA VAL A 123 2.94 -9.19 -14.52
C VAL A 123 4.28 -9.92 -14.61
N CYS A 124 4.25 -11.15 -15.09
CA CYS A 124 5.47 -11.89 -15.37
C CYS A 124 5.98 -11.53 -16.76
N VAL A 125 7.30 -11.34 -16.89
CA VAL A 125 7.96 -11.15 -18.18
C VAL A 125 8.97 -12.25 -18.43
N ARG A 126 9.35 -12.43 -19.71
CA ARG A 126 10.23 -13.53 -20.12
C ARG A 126 11.67 -13.38 -19.66
N ARG A 127 12.13 -12.14 -19.45
CA ARG A 127 13.53 -11.84 -19.14
C ARG A 127 13.60 -10.85 -17.99
N PHE A 128 14.30 -11.27 -16.96
CA PHE A 128 14.71 -10.44 -15.85
C PHE A 128 16.15 -10.82 -15.49
N THR A 129 16.92 -9.81 -15.14
CA THR A 129 18.27 -9.93 -14.60
C THR A 129 18.32 -9.04 -13.39
N VAL A 130 18.73 -9.63 -12.26
CA VAL A 130 18.86 -8.91 -10.99
C VAL A 130 19.81 -7.72 -11.19
N PRO A 131 19.37 -6.48 -10.88
CA PRO A 131 20.22 -5.31 -11.02
C PRO A 131 21.52 -5.43 -10.22
N ARG A 132 22.58 -4.82 -10.73
CA ARG A 132 23.88 -4.81 -10.04
C ARG A 132 23.74 -4.13 -8.68
N GLY A 133 24.22 -4.79 -7.64
CA GLY A 133 24.17 -4.28 -6.26
C GLY A 133 22.82 -4.50 -5.56
N ALA A 134 21.82 -5.06 -6.24
CA ALA A 134 20.60 -5.50 -5.58
C ALA A 134 20.82 -6.85 -4.88
N GLN A 135 20.18 -7.03 -3.74
CA GLN A 135 19.98 -8.35 -3.14
C GLN A 135 18.58 -8.84 -3.52
N ALA A 136 18.50 -9.97 -4.22
CA ALA A 136 17.24 -10.56 -4.63
C ALA A 136 17.08 -11.96 -4.05
N PHE A 137 15.88 -12.28 -3.60
CA PHE A 137 15.52 -13.52 -2.93
C PHE A 137 14.28 -14.11 -3.57
N ASP A 138 14.34 -15.40 -3.83
CA ASP A 138 13.30 -16.18 -4.47
C ASP A 138 12.73 -17.15 -3.42
N PHE A 139 11.46 -16.96 -3.10
CA PHE A 139 10.79 -17.64 -2.00
C PHE A 139 9.95 -18.79 -2.57
N GLY A 140 10.28 -20.02 -2.18
CA GLY A 140 9.60 -21.17 -2.72
C GLY A 140 9.78 -22.45 -1.91
N PRO A 141 9.18 -23.56 -2.36
CA PRO A 141 9.39 -24.87 -1.76
C PRO A 141 10.88 -25.28 -1.79
N SER A 142 11.28 -26.12 -0.83
CA SER A 142 12.64 -26.66 -0.80
C SER A 142 12.94 -27.50 -2.06
N GLY A 143 14.15 -27.35 -2.62
CA GLY A 143 14.62 -28.10 -3.78
C GLY A 143 14.07 -27.64 -5.14
N GLN A 144 13.36 -26.52 -5.21
CA GLN A 144 12.88 -25.96 -6.47
C GLN A 144 13.97 -25.19 -7.24
N PRO A 145 13.86 -25.08 -8.57
CA PRO A 145 14.68 -24.18 -9.35
C PRO A 145 14.55 -22.74 -8.85
N VAL A 146 15.69 -22.07 -8.69
CA VAL A 146 15.77 -20.67 -8.25
C VAL A 146 15.95 -19.79 -9.47
N TYR A 147 15.27 -18.64 -9.51
CA TYR A 147 15.46 -17.68 -10.59
C TYR A 147 16.94 -17.23 -10.69
N PRO A 148 17.54 -17.20 -11.90
CA PRO A 148 18.94 -16.83 -12.06
C PRO A 148 19.30 -15.47 -11.42
N GLY A 149 20.32 -15.48 -10.56
CA GLY A 149 20.80 -14.29 -9.84
C GLY A 149 20.07 -14.01 -8.52
N MET A 150 18.98 -14.73 -8.21
CA MET A 150 18.29 -14.64 -6.93
C MET A 150 18.81 -15.70 -5.96
N ARG A 151 18.61 -15.45 -4.66
CA ARG A 151 19.00 -16.37 -3.58
C ARG A 151 17.75 -17.12 -3.09
N ALA A 152 17.81 -18.44 -3.08
CA ALA A 152 16.72 -19.27 -2.58
C ALA A 152 16.38 -18.92 -1.12
N VAL A 153 15.10 -18.92 -0.79
CA VAL A 153 14.55 -18.92 0.57
C VAL A 153 13.45 -19.98 0.60
N SER A 154 13.52 -20.90 1.55
CA SER A 154 12.53 -21.98 1.72
C SER A 154 11.99 -22.00 3.15
N PRO A 155 10.89 -22.73 3.45
CA PRO A 155 10.26 -22.73 4.78
C PRO A 155 11.18 -23.04 5.98
N GLY A 156 12.32 -23.70 5.75
CA GLY A 156 13.31 -24.00 6.80
C GLY A 156 14.49 -23.01 6.86
N ASP A 157 14.48 -21.94 6.08
CA ASP A 157 15.59 -20.99 6.02
C ASP A 157 15.71 -20.18 7.32
N PRO A 158 16.90 -20.08 7.94
CA PRO A 158 17.08 -19.36 9.20
C PRO A 158 16.85 -17.84 9.10
N ARG A 159 16.72 -17.29 7.88
CA ARG A 159 16.39 -15.88 7.66
C ARG A 159 14.91 -15.57 7.81
N ILE A 160 14.02 -16.58 7.74
CA ILE A 160 12.58 -16.35 7.85
C ILE A 160 12.04 -16.79 9.21
N THR A 161 10.96 -16.12 9.62
CA THR A 161 10.10 -16.52 10.73
C THR A 161 8.67 -16.60 10.24
N GLY A 162 7.85 -17.42 10.88
CA GLY A 162 6.46 -17.61 10.50
C GLY A 162 5.78 -18.72 11.28
N SER A 163 4.46 -18.79 11.13
CA SER A 163 3.66 -19.93 11.59
C SER A 163 3.18 -20.71 10.37
N SER A 164 3.26 -22.04 10.43
CA SER A 164 2.81 -22.92 9.35
C SER A 164 3.39 -22.56 7.97
N LEU A 165 4.68 -22.24 7.93
CA LEU A 165 5.40 -21.86 6.71
C LEU A 165 5.22 -22.94 5.63
N THR A 166 4.56 -22.56 4.54
CA THR A 166 4.21 -23.49 3.46
C THR A 166 4.72 -22.94 2.14
N GLY A 167 5.66 -23.67 1.52
CA GLY A 167 6.09 -23.39 0.15
C GLY A 167 5.04 -23.86 -0.83
N VAL A 168 4.63 -22.99 -1.77
CA VAL A 168 3.65 -23.30 -2.80
C VAL A 168 4.25 -23.02 -4.17
N ARG A 169 3.96 -23.90 -5.14
CA ARG A 169 4.31 -23.73 -6.55
C ARG A 169 3.04 -23.66 -7.38
N TYR A 170 2.86 -22.56 -8.09
CA TYR A 170 1.70 -22.28 -8.94
C TYR A 170 1.97 -22.57 -10.40
N ASN A 171 3.17 -22.28 -10.91
CA ASN A 171 3.55 -22.54 -12.30
C ASN A 171 5.07 -22.50 -12.52
N ASP A 172 5.57 -23.47 -13.28
CA ASP A 172 6.97 -23.65 -13.64
C ASP A 172 7.50 -22.61 -14.65
N ALA A 173 6.62 -21.94 -15.38
CA ALA A 173 6.99 -21.00 -16.44
C ALA A 173 7.46 -19.63 -15.92
N TYR A 174 7.32 -19.34 -14.62
CA TYR A 174 7.45 -17.97 -14.09
C TYR A 174 8.32 -17.92 -12.82
N PRO A 175 9.64 -18.14 -12.90
CA PRO A 175 10.37 -18.60 -11.71
C PRO A 175 10.51 -17.60 -10.56
N ALA A 176 10.32 -16.28 -10.74
CA ALA A 176 10.42 -15.30 -9.63
C ALA A 176 9.07 -14.99 -8.93
N SER A 177 7.94 -15.46 -9.48
CA SER A 177 6.62 -15.28 -8.87
C SER A 177 5.73 -16.52 -9.05
N GLY A 178 6.31 -17.59 -9.57
CA GLY A 178 5.65 -18.86 -9.91
C GLY A 178 5.53 -19.75 -8.68
N ASP A 179 6.27 -19.41 -7.63
CA ASP A 179 6.26 -19.98 -6.31
C ASP A 179 6.22 -18.88 -5.24
N SER A 180 5.96 -19.31 -4.01
CA SER A 180 5.92 -18.46 -2.83
C SER A 180 6.05 -19.27 -1.55
N ILE A 181 6.23 -18.56 -0.43
CA ILE A 181 6.03 -19.07 0.91
C ILE A 181 4.86 -18.32 1.55
N ILE A 182 3.86 -19.07 2.01
CA ILE A 182 2.74 -18.57 2.80
C ILE A 182 3.07 -18.71 4.29
N GLY A 183 2.64 -17.74 5.10
CA GLY A 183 2.78 -17.78 6.56
C GLY A 183 3.99 -17.00 7.10
N VAL A 184 4.66 -16.22 6.25
CA VAL A 184 5.87 -15.46 6.62
C VAL A 184 5.49 -14.33 7.58
N THR A 185 6.04 -14.32 8.79
CA THR A 185 5.89 -13.21 9.74
C THR A 185 7.14 -12.35 9.88
N GLY A 186 8.27 -12.81 9.33
CA GLY A 186 9.47 -12.00 9.23
C GLY A 186 10.51 -12.55 8.28
N PHE A 187 11.37 -11.67 7.80
CA PHE A 187 12.54 -11.98 7.00
C PHE A 187 13.68 -11.05 7.42
N LYS A 188 14.89 -11.59 7.53
CA LYS A 188 16.10 -10.80 7.80
C LYS A 188 17.23 -11.07 6.82
N THR A 189 17.98 -10.02 6.50
CA THR A 189 19.19 -10.17 5.68
C THR A 189 20.21 -9.07 5.99
N PRO A 190 21.52 -9.38 6.02
CA PRO A 190 22.54 -8.36 6.23
C PRO A 190 22.60 -7.38 5.06
N MET A 191 22.59 -6.10 5.37
CA MET A 191 22.64 -4.99 4.43
C MET A 191 23.59 -3.90 4.96
N PRO A 192 24.45 -3.29 4.12
CA PRO A 192 25.24 -2.14 4.53
C PRO A 192 24.35 -0.92 4.76
N GLU A 193 24.87 0.07 5.49
CA GLU A 193 24.19 1.37 5.63
C GLU A 193 23.91 1.97 4.24
N GLY A 194 22.72 2.53 4.06
CA GLY A 194 22.33 3.14 2.79
C GLY A 194 20.83 3.32 2.65
N LYS A 195 20.44 3.94 1.54
CA LYS A 195 19.04 4.09 1.13
C LYS A 195 18.70 2.99 0.15
N TYR A 196 17.58 2.31 0.36
CA TYR A 196 17.16 1.20 -0.47
C TYR A 196 15.71 1.33 -0.89
N ARG A 197 15.41 0.82 -2.08
CA ARG A 197 14.06 0.48 -2.50
C ARG A 197 13.85 -1.01 -2.23
N VAL A 198 12.73 -1.32 -1.59
CA VAL A 198 12.29 -2.69 -1.33
C VAL A 198 11.11 -2.99 -2.25
N VAL A 199 11.22 -4.08 -2.98
CA VAL A 199 10.18 -4.62 -3.85
C VAL A 199 9.79 -5.99 -3.31
N LEU A 200 8.55 -6.12 -2.88
CA LEU A 200 7.96 -7.40 -2.47
C LEU A 200 6.96 -7.83 -3.53
N VAL A 201 7.02 -9.10 -3.93
CA VAL A 201 6.11 -9.72 -4.90
C VAL A 201 5.53 -10.99 -4.25
N SER A 202 4.22 -11.20 -4.35
CA SER A 202 3.55 -12.40 -3.84
C SER A 202 3.71 -13.57 -4.81
N GLY A 203 3.20 -14.74 -4.43
CA GLY A 203 2.94 -15.80 -5.39
C GLY A 203 1.90 -15.35 -6.42
N LYS A 204 2.08 -15.78 -7.67
CA LYS A 204 1.12 -15.56 -8.75
C LYS A 204 -0.08 -16.48 -8.55
N ARG A 205 -1.27 -15.89 -8.53
CA ARG A 205 -2.53 -16.62 -8.39
C ARG A 205 -3.47 -16.31 -9.56
N PRO A 206 -4.39 -17.21 -9.92
CA PRO A 206 -5.54 -16.82 -10.72
C PRO A 206 -6.25 -15.63 -10.07
N LEU A 207 -6.74 -14.68 -10.87
CA LEU A 207 -7.39 -13.46 -10.35
C LEU A 207 -8.52 -13.75 -9.36
N ALA A 208 -9.29 -14.82 -9.59
CA ALA A 208 -10.37 -15.28 -8.71
C ALA A 208 -9.90 -15.75 -7.32
N GLN A 209 -8.60 -16.00 -7.14
CA GLN A 209 -7.97 -16.45 -5.90
C GLN A 209 -7.01 -15.39 -5.33
N ALA A 210 -6.93 -14.21 -5.95
CA ALA A 210 -6.06 -13.15 -5.48
C ALA A 210 -6.60 -12.55 -4.17
N VAL A 211 -5.70 -12.32 -3.23
CA VAL A 211 -6.02 -11.81 -1.89
C VAL A 211 -5.85 -10.29 -1.84
N SER A 212 -6.69 -9.60 -1.08
CA SER A 212 -6.64 -8.13 -0.97
C SER A 212 -5.49 -7.59 -0.11
N THR A 213 -4.81 -8.46 0.64
CA THR A 213 -3.72 -8.12 1.56
C THR A 213 -2.64 -9.22 1.60
N PRO A 214 -1.93 -9.48 0.50
CA PRO A 214 -0.94 -10.57 0.43
C PRO A 214 0.24 -10.35 1.38
N PHE A 215 0.53 -9.10 1.76
CA PHE A 215 1.60 -8.73 2.68
C PHE A 215 1.06 -8.21 4.03
N GLY A 216 -0.22 -8.46 4.33
CA GLY A 216 -0.91 -7.82 5.45
C GLY A 216 -1.30 -6.36 5.17
N ARG A 217 -1.73 -5.64 6.22
CA ARG A 217 -2.08 -4.21 6.20
C ARG A 217 -0.94 -3.32 6.65
N THR A 218 0.11 -3.91 7.21
CA THR A 218 1.26 -3.19 7.75
C THR A 218 2.49 -4.05 7.61
N ILE A 219 3.61 -3.42 7.29
CA ILE A 219 4.94 -4.03 7.27
C ILE A 219 5.81 -3.20 8.19
N GLN A 220 6.60 -3.85 9.03
CA GLN A 220 7.64 -3.17 9.78
C GLN A 220 8.98 -3.40 9.11
N ALA A 221 9.68 -2.33 8.76
CA ALA A 221 11.05 -2.37 8.25
C ALA A 221 11.95 -1.62 9.24
N ASN A 222 12.79 -2.35 9.98
CA ASN A 222 13.69 -1.79 11.00
C ASN A 222 13.00 -0.81 11.97
N GLY A 223 11.80 -1.16 12.44
CA GLY A 223 11.00 -0.37 13.38
C GLY A 223 10.13 0.72 12.74
N ARG A 224 10.29 0.99 11.43
CA ARG A 224 9.36 1.86 10.68
C ARG A 224 8.14 1.06 10.25
N SER A 225 6.96 1.56 10.61
CA SER A 225 5.68 1.02 10.13
C SER A 225 5.35 1.57 8.74
N ILE A 226 5.06 0.69 7.81
CA ILE A 226 4.62 0.99 6.44
C ILE A 226 3.21 0.42 6.32
N GLU A 227 2.21 1.29 6.18
CA GLU A 227 0.85 0.83 5.89
C GLU A 227 0.80 0.24 4.47
N VAL A 228 0.01 -0.81 4.28
CA VAL A 228 -0.25 -1.40 2.97
C VAL A 228 -1.73 -1.20 2.68
N MET A 229 -2.02 -0.56 1.56
CA MET A 229 -3.39 -0.28 1.17
C MET A 229 -4.14 -1.58 0.87
N VAL A 230 -5.30 -1.75 1.49
CA VAL A 230 -6.19 -2.87 1.19
C VAL A 230 -6.91 -2.58 -0.13
N ALA A 231 -6.56 -3.32 -1.16
CA ALA A 231 -7.17 -3.19 -2.48
C ALA A 231 -7.46 -4.57 -3.06
N GLY A 232 -8.68 -4.76 -3.57
CA GLY A 232 -9.00 -5.91 -4.42
C GLY A 232 -8.23 -5.83 -5.74
N PRO A 233 -8.08 -6.95 -6.46
CA PRO A 233 -7.31 -7.00 -7.71
C PRO A 233 -7.80 -6.04 -8.80
N ASP A 234 -9.10 -5.72 -8.79
CA ASP A 234 -9.75 -4.73 -9.66
C ASP A 234 -9.30 -3.28 -9.39
N ARG A 235 -8.72 -3.04 -8.22
CA ARG A 235 -8.23 -1.74 -7.77
C ARG A 235 -6.71 -1.67 -7.65
N TRP A 236 -5.96 -2.72 -7.99
CA TRP A 236 -4.51 -2.65 -8.00
C TRP A 236 -4.02 -1.68 -9.07
N LEU A 237 -2.90 -1.01 -8.78
CA LEU A 237 -2.26 -0.17 -9.79
C LEU A 237 -1.82 -1.03 -10.98
N PRO A 238 -2.02 -0.57 -12.22
CA PRO A 238 -1.75 -1.37 -13.39
C PRO A 238 -0.25 -1.60 -13.58
N ARG A 239 0.08 -2.85 -13.93
CA ARG A 239 1.36 -3.35 -14.46
C ARG A 239 2.62 -2.81 -13.79
N GLY A 240 3.15 -3.62 -12.89
CA GLY A 240 4.59 -3.69 -12.58
C GLY A 240 5.19 -4.97 -13.15
N ALA A 241 6.52 -5.05 -13.25
CA ALA A 241 7.21 -6.29 -13.58
C ALA A 241 8.65 -6.28 -13.05
N LEU A 242 9.11 -7.42 -12.53
CA LEU A 242 10.54 -7.68 -12.40
C LEU A 242 11.12 -7.81 -13.81
N ALA A 243 11.84 -6.80 -14.29
CA ALA A 243 12.24 -6.68 -15.68
C ALA A 243 13.46 -5.77 -15.86
N ASN A 244 14.00 -5.74 -17.07
CA ASN A 244 15.01 -4.76 -17.48
C ASN A 244 14.55 -4.02 -18.74
N GLY A 245 14.85 -2.73 -18.81
CA GLY A 245 14.56 -1.90 -19.98
C GLY A 245 13.46 -0.87 -19.73
N SER A 246 13.01 -0.26 -20.82
CA SER A 246 11.95 0.76 -20.78
C SER A 246 10.56 0.13 -20.59
N PRO A 247 9.60 0.83 -19.95
CA PRO A 247 8.23 0.33 -19.79
C PRO A 247 7.60 -0.13 -21.11
N GLU A 248 7.83 0.57 -22.21
CA GLU A 248 7.26 0.26 -23.52
C GLU A 248 7.74 -1.11 -24.04
N GLN A 249 9.01 -1.43 -23.80
CA GLN A 249 9.59 -2.73 -24.17
C GLN A 249 9.12 -3.84 -23.22
N VAL A 250 9.09 -3.54 -21.92
CA VAL A 250 8.73 -4.51 -20.88
C VAL A 250 7.29 -4.97 -21.04
N PHE A 251 6.37 -4.04 -21.28
CA PHE A 251 4.93 -4.31 -21.35
C PHE A 251 4.41 -4.55 -22.77
N ALA A 252 5.30 -4.81 -23.73
CA ALA A 252 4.92 -5.25 -25.07
C ALA A 252 4.19 -6.62 -25.01
N PRO A 253 3.13 -6.84 -25.82
CA PRO A 253 2.30 -8.05 -25.72
C PRO A 253 3.04 -9.39 -25.83
N ASN A 254 4.15 -9.43 -26.58
CA ASN A 254 4.97 -10.62 -26.77
C ASN A 254 5.90 -10.94 -25.57
N ASN A 255 6.13 -9.96 -24.69
CA ASN A 255 7.01 -10.08 -23.54
C ASN A 255 6.25 -10.39 -22.23
N VAL A 256 5.00 -9.97 -22.14
CA VAL A 256 4.13 -10.20 -20.97
C VAL A 256 3.53 -11.60 -21.03
N LEU A 257 3.55 -12.29 -19.88
CA LEU A 257 3.01 -13.63 -19.73
C LEU A 257 1.67 -13.58 -18.97
N PRO A 258 0.71 -14.48 -19.25
CA PRO A 258 -0.62 -14.44 -18.64
C PRO A 258 -0.62 -14.54 -17.12
N GLY A 259 -1.49 -13.77 -16.45
CA GLY A 259 -1.75 -13.77 -15.00
C GLY A 259 -0.82 -12.82 -14.21
N SER A 260 -1.09 -12.63 -12.93
CA SER A 260 -0.39 -11.63 -12.13
C SER A 260 -0.16 -12.01 -10.66
N ALA A 261 0.76 -11.30 -10.04
CA ALA A 261 1.05 -11.34 -8.61
C ALA A 261 0.88 -9.95 -8.03
N ALA A 262 0.53 -9.84 -6.75
CA ALA A 262 0.58 -8.56 -6.08
C ALA A 262 2.04 -8.16 -5.85
N ALA A 263 2.36 -6.90 -6.07
CA ALA A 263 3.63 -6.32 -5.65
C ALA A 263 3.43 -5.03 -4.87
N ILE A 264 4.38 -4.70 -4.03
CA ILE A 264 4.47 -3.39 -3.38
C ILE A 264 5.91 -2.89 -3.44
N VAL A 265 6.04 -1.57 -3.45
CA VAL A 265 7.32 -0.89 -3.55
C VAL A 265 7.38 0.23 -2.51
N PHE A 266 8.42 0.23 -1.69
CA PHE A 266 8.66 1.29 -0.72
C PHE A 266 10.15 1.51 -0.48
N ASP A 267 10.50 2.74 -0.10
CA ASP A 267 11.88 3.10 0.23
C ASP A 267 12.14 3.01 1.75
N ILE A 268 13.38 2.68 2.09
CA ILE A 268 13.89 2.64 3.47
C ILE A 268 15.26 3.32 3.55
N ASP A 269 15.52 3.97 4.68
CA ASP A 269 16.86 4.39 5.10
C ASP A 269 17.38 3.35 6.12
N HIS A 270 18.41 2.60 5.77
CA HIS A 270 18.96 1.51 6.60
C HIS A 270 20.29 1.93 7.23
N ARG A 271 20.45 1.67 8.54
CA ARG A 271 21.64 2.04 9.33
C ARG A 271 22.78 1.01 9.30
N GLY A 272 22.66 -0.02 8.46
CA GLY A 272 23.60 -1.13 8.42
C GLY A 272 23.23 -2.26 9.38
N GLY A 273 23.85 -3.43 9.19
CA GLY A 273 23.51 -4.65 9.90
C GLY A 273 22.34 -5.38 9.26
N ASP A 274 21.52 -6.07 10.05
CA ASP A 274 20.37 -6.79 9.51
C ASP A 274 19.23 -5.84 9.14
N LEU A 275 18.81 -5.88 7.88
CA LEU A 275 17.48 -5.45 7.50
C LEU A 275 16.49 -6.50 7.98
N LEU A 276 15.55 -6.09 8.82
CA LEU A 276 14.46 -6.89 9.35
C LEU A 276 13.13 -6.37 8.77
N LEU A 277 12.48 -7.23 7.99
CA LEU A 277 11.09 -7.07 7.57
C LEU A 277 10.21 -7.92 8.48
N GLN A 278 9.16 -7.34 9.05
CA GLN A 278 8.17 -8.05 9.85
C GLN A 278 6.77 -7.82 9.28
N PHE A 279 5.99 -8.88 9.26
CA PHE A 279 4.63 -8.93 8.76
C PHE A 279 3.71 -9.31 9.93
N PRO A 280 3.16 -8.33 10.67
CA PRO A 280 2.29 -8.59 11.82
C PRO A 280 1.08 -9.47 11.46
N GLN A 281 0.60 -9.33 10.24
CA GLN A 281 -0.31 -10.27 9.61
C GLN A 281 0.55 -11.08 8.64
N SER A 282 0.55 -12.41 8.78
CA SER A 282 1.40 -13.28 7.97
C SER A 282 1.25 -12.94 6.47
N ALA A 283 2.37 -12.97 5.78
CA ALA A 283 2.47 -12.65 4.38
C ALA A 283 2.62 -13.91 3.52
N GLU A 284 2.27 -13.76 2.25
CA GLU A 284 2.71 -14.61 1.14
C GLU A 284 3.77 -13.85 0.35
N VAL A 285 4.97 -14.40 0.27
CA VAL A 285 6.11 -13.80 -0.43
C VAL A 285 6.61 -14.77 -1.48
N GLY A 286 6.66 -14.33 -2.74
CA GLY A 286 7.26 -15.04 -3.88
C GLY A 286 8.64 -14.51 -4.23
N ALA A 287 8.80 -13.18 -4.27
CA ALA A 287 10.11 -12.57 -4.42
C ALA A 287 10.28 -11.34 -3.54
N LEU A 288 11.54 -11.09 -3.17
CA LEU A 288 11.99 -9.86 -2.53
C LEU A 288 13.20 -9.35 -3.29
N MET A 289 13.19 -8.09 -3.65
CA MET A 289 14.37 -7.40 -4.17
C MET A 289 14.63 -6.15 -3.35
N ILE A 290 15.86 -5.98 -2.91
CA ILE A 290 16.35 -4.82 -2.17
C ILE A 290 17.44 -4.20 -3.03
N GLU A 291 17.17 -3.01 -3.57
CA GLU A 291 18.07 -2.33 -4.50
C GLU A 291 18.49 -0.96 -3.94
N PRO A 292 19.74 -0.50 -4.19
CA PRO A 292 20.15 0.83 -3.80
C PRO A 292 19.22 1.90 -4.38
N ALA A 293 18.77 2.84 -3.56
CA ALA A 293 17.97 3.95 -4.03
C ALA A 293 18.79 4.83 -4.99
N GLY A 294 18.11 5.42 -5.98
CA GLY A 294 18.74 6.29 -6.99
C GLY A 294 19.35 5.54 -8.19
N GLN A 295 19.32 4.21 -8.21
CA GLN A 295 19.65 3.40 -9.38
C GLN A 295 18.39 3.05 -10.19
N PRO A 296 18.54 2.68 -11.48
CA PRO A 296 17.45 2.09 -12.25
C PRO A 296 16.89 0.87 -11.54
N SER A 297 15.56 0.83 -11.38
CA SER A 297 14.90 -0.27 -10.70
C SER A 297 14.92 -1.55 -11.54
N GLY A 298 15.10 -2.70 -10.89
CA GLY A 298 14.75 -3.99 -11.47
C GLY A 298 13.24 -4.25 -11.50
N PHE A 299 12.44 -3.38 -10.91
CA PHE A 299 10.98 -3.42 -10.93
C PHE A 299 10.46 -2.26 -11.78
N VAL A 300 10.13 -2.57 -13.03
CA VAL A 300 9.63 -1.60 -13.99
C VAL A 300 8.13 -1.44 -13.78
N LEU A 301 7.69 -0.19 -13.69
CA LEU A 301 6.29 0.20 -13.58
C LEU A 301 5.82 0.78 -14.91
N ASP A 302 4.56 0.60 -15.27
CA ASP A 302 3.97 1.36 -16.37
C ASP A 302 3.79 2.84 -15.99
N SER A 303 3.52 3.72 -16.96
CA SER A 303 3.44 5.17 -16.70
C SER A 303 2.39 5.54 -15.64
N THR A 304 1.28 4.81 -15.58
CA THR A 304 0.21 5.05 -14.61
C THR A 304 0.70 4.67 -13.22
N ALA A 305 1.24 3.45 -13.05
CA ALA A 305 1.80 3.04 -11.78
C ALA A 305 3.06 3.81 -11.38
N GLN A 306 3.87 4.33 -12.31
CA GLN A 306 5.00 5.21 -11.99
C GLN A 306 4.52 6.51 -11.33
N SER A 307 3.47 7.11 -11.88
CA SER A 307 2.92 8.37 -11.36
C SER A 307 2.28 8.23 -9.97
N MET A 308 1.96 7.01 -9.54
CA MET A 308 1.15 6.74 -8.33
C MET A 308 1.84 5.81 -7.30
N GLY A 309 2.72 4.92 -7.76
CA GLY A 309 3.00 3.62 -7.13
C GLY A 309 4.16 3.54 -6.13
N PRO A 310 5.35 4.11 -6.39
CA PRO A 310 6.44 4.03 -5.42
C PRO A 310 6.17 4.95 -4.24
N VAL A 311 6.19 4.41 -3.02
CA VAL A 311 6.35 5.25 -1.82
C VAL A 311 7.80 5.72 -1.81
N SER A 312 8.08 6.83 -2.48
CA SER A 312 9.36 7.51 -2.25
C SER A 312 9.35 8.09 -0.84
N ASN A 313 10.46 7.92 -0.11
CA ASN A 313 10.54 8.45 1.25
C ASN A 313 10.33 9.98 1.25
N SER A 314 10.85 10.68 0.24
CA SER A 314 10.67 12.12 0.06
C SER A 314 9.22 12.52 -0.21
N GLY A 315 8.52 11.81 -1.11
CA GLY A 315 7.13 12.13 -1.44
C GLY A 315 6.20 11.91 -0.24
N CYS A 316 6.42 10.83 0.53
CA CYS A 316 5.72 10.59 1.80
C CYS A 316 5.98 11.73 2.80
N LEU A 317 7.24 12.06 3.08
CA LEU A 317 7.61 13.11 4.05
C LEU A 317 7.06 14.49 3.67
N GLU A 318 7.01 14.81 2.37
CA GLU A 318 6.39 16.05 1.89
C GLU A 318 4.90 16.11 2.25
N GLN A 319 4.14 15.05 1.99
CA GLN A 319 2.72 14.99 2.32
C GLN A 319 2.48 15.00 3.85
N GLU A 320 3.31 14.29 4.62
CA GLU A 320 3.25 14.36 6.09
C GLU A 320 3.49 15.80 6.60
N SER A 321 4.49 16.49 6.05
CA SER A 321 4.79 17.88 6.41
C SER A 321 3.63 18.83 6.10
N ARG A 322 2.90 18.61 5.01
CA ARG A 322 1.67 19.37 4.70
C ARG A 322 0.58 19.14 5.74
N ILE A 323 0.39 17.89 6.19
CA ILE A 323 -0.58 17.55 7.24
C ILE A 323 -0.15 18.18 8.58
N ASP A 324 1.13 18.11 8.94
CA ASP A 324 1.66 18.70 10.17
C ASP A 324 1.50 20.21 10.22
N ARG A 325 1.81 20.87 9.10
CA ARG A 325 1.61 22.32 8.98
C ARG A 325 0.14 22.67 9.13
N ALA A 326 -0.74 21.95 8.45
CA ALA A 326 -2.17 22.19 8.55
C ALA A 326 -2.68 22.00 9.99
N LEU A 327 -2.21 20.97 10.70
CA LEU A 327 -2.55 20.73 12.12
C LEU A 327 -2.05 21.87 13.02
N ALA A 328 -0.81 22.34 12.81
CA ALA A 328 -0.21 23.42 13.60
C ALA A 328 -0.87 24.78 13.37
N GLU A 329 -1.43 25.01 12.17
CA GLU A 329 -2.17 26.23 11.81
C GLU A 329 -3.61 26.27 12.37
N LEU A 330 -4.14 25.15 12.89
CA LEU A 330 -5.48 25.13 13.47
C LEU A 330 -5.51 25.95 14.77
N PRO A 331 -6.53 26.82 14.95
CA PRO A 331 -6.74 27.50 16.22
C PRO A 331 -6.79 26.50 17.35
N GLN A 332 -5.80 26.55 18.23
CA GLN A 332 -5.81 25.79 19.47
C GLN A 332 -6.77 26.49 20.42
N ASP A 333 -7.58 25.71 21.14
CA ASP A 333 -8.39 26.22 22.24
C ASP A 333 -7.40 26.75 23.28
N GLN A 334 -7.11 28.06 23.23
CA GLN A 334 -6.34 28.70 24.29
C GLN A 334 -7.16 28.43 25.57
N PRO A 335 -6.60 27.74 26.57
CA PRO A 335 -7.31 27.52 27.83
C PRO A 335 -7.78 28.90 28.26
N PRO A 336 -9.09 29.13 28.48
CA PRO A 336 -9.72 30.44 28.47
C PRO A 336 -8.81 31.43 29.16
N GLY A 337 -8.03 32.13 28.33
CA GLY A 337 -6.94 32.96 28.80
C GLY A 337 -7.63 34.06 29.56
N VAL A 338 -7.36 34.09 30.86
CA VAL A 338 -7.45 35.24 31.76
C VAL A 338 -8.15 36.39 31.06
N ARG A 339 -9.50 36.44 31.20
CA ARG A 339 -10.34 37.51 30.64
C ARG A 339 -9.54 38.79 30.62
N ASN A 340 -9.43 39.42 29.45
CA ASN A 340 -9.00 40.80 29.30
C ASN A 340 -9.57 41.60 30.47
N CYS A 341 -8.74 41.89 31.49
CA CYS A 341 -9.11 42.76 32.60
C CYS A 341 -8.92 44.18 32.05
N PRO A 342 -9.99 44.90 31.66
CA PRO A 342 -9.86 46.28 31.23
C PRO A 342 -9.62 47.08 32.50
N GLY A 343 -8.38 47.50 32.76
CA GLY A 343 -8.02 48.29 33.96
C GLY A 343 -6.75 47.86 34.71
N GLY A 344 -6.10 46.75 34.32
CA GLY A 344 -4.83 46.34 34.92
C GLY A 344 -4.97 45.61 36.26
N LEU A 345 -4.10 44.61 36.45
CA LEU A 345 -3.97 43.70 37.60
C LEU A 345 -5.01 42.57 37.68
N CYS A 346 -4.88 41.58 36.79
CA CYS A 346 -5.35 40.24 37.13
C CYS A 346 -4.29 39.59 38.05
N GLN A 347 -4.54 39.52 39.36
CA GLN A 347 -3.72 38.72 40.26
C GLN A 347 -3.98 37.22 39.98
N PRO A 348 -2.94 36.37 39.89
CA PRO A 348 -3.14 34.92 39.87
C PRO A 348 -3.85 34.50 41.17
N PRO A 349 -4.75 33.49 41.14
CA PRO A 349 -5.32 32.96 42.37
C PRO A 349 -4.18 32.49 43.28
N PRO A 350 -4.19 32.88 44.57
CA PRO A 350 -3.14 32.47 45.50
C PRO A 350 -3.09 30.95 45.57
N PRO A 351 -1.89 30.35 45.66
CA PRO A 351 -1.75 28.91 45.75
C PRO A 351 -2.53 28.37 46.96
N PRO A 352 -3.24 27.23 46.83
CA PRO A 352 -3.84 26.60 47.99
C PRO A 352 -2.69 26.19 48.93
N CYS A 353 -2.74 26.73 50.14
CA CYS A 353 -1.85 26.48 51.28
C CYS A 353 -0.50 27.25 51.27
N GLN A 354 -0.51 28.47 51.82
CA GLN A 354 0.62 29.00 52.60
C GLN A 354 0.22 28.98 54.08
N GLY A 355 0.50 27.86 54.74
CA GLY A 355 0.18 27.60 56.15
C GLY A 355 0.21 26.09 56.41
N ALA A 356 0.70 25.69 57.59
CA ALA A 356 1.03 24.30 57.92
C ALA A 356 -0.07 23.31 57.51
N CYS A 357 0.18 22.54 56.45
CA CYS A 357 -0.63 21.39 56.08
C CYS A 357 -0.54 20.37 57.23
N GLN A 358 -1.58 20.26 58.04
CA GLN A 358 -1.72 19.13 58.94
C GLN A 358 -1.78 17.84 58.10
N PRO A 359 -0.98 16.81 58.42
CA PRO A 359 -1.08 15.54 57.74
C PRO A 359 -2.43 14.90 58.08
N LEU A 360 -3.20 14.57 57.04
CA LEU A 360 -4.39 13.72 57.16
C LEU A 360 -3.98 12.40 57.82
N SER A 361 -4.52 12.15 59.01
CA SER A 361 -4.40 10.88 59.71
C SER A 361 -5.04 9.79 58.84
N ARG A 362 -4.29 8.72 58.58
CA ARG A 362 -4.82 7.50 57.97
C ARG A 362 -5.89 6.90 58.86
N SER A 363 -7.04 6.60 58.29
CA SER A 363 -8.02 5.62 58.79
C SER A 363 -8.33 4.64 57.68
#